data_AF-A0A0X8GK61-F1
#
_entry.id   AF-A0A0X8GK61-F1
#
_cell.length_a   1.000
_cell.length_b   1.000
_cell.length_c   1.000
_cell.angle_alpha   90.00
_cell.angle_beta   90.00
_cell.angle_gamma   90.00
#
_symmetry.space_group_name_H-M   'P 1'
#
loop_
_entity.id
_entity.type
_entity.pdbx_description
1 polymer ?
#
loop_
_entity_poly.entity_id
_entity_poly.type
_entity_poly.pdbx_seq_one_letter_code
_entity_poly.pdbx_strand_id
1 'polypeptide(L)'
;MGKSQSSLCKVGEKTLTGEANKKDKEIEVPSKRFIAFFIGGAADKKSYYGQGPTELVNYARLSFVYKMESLGFDQSDLRSKLTHHIGYDDAKGEEDIKSSILNKIEDKDNTYIYLIGHSLGAWNAAHLSSYLMSEGYKVEYLVTLDPVGEGVLVGMFSDIYWGKPEPKYAEKNWINIRAEFTSGDLDVSDKVADFGEQWNVISGPNINETINIHHANADLMFSTALSGGRSALDFISANISKKVKVKNIADEKCNDEKRPNIEF
;
A
#
# COMPACT_ATOMS: atom_id res chain seq x y z
N MET A 1 43.50 19.25 -60.25
CA MET A 1 42.12 18.71 -60.21
C MET A 1 42.17 17.48 -59.34
N GLY A 2 41.43 17.26 -58.25
CA GLY A 2 40.34 17.93 -57.55
C GLY A 2 39.96 16.93 -56.43
N LYS A 3 39.76 17.43 -55.22
CA LYS A 3 39.54 16.66 -53.98
C LYS A 3 38.21 15.89 -53.99
N SER A 4 38.14 14.77 -53.26
CA SER A 4 37.10 14.61 -52.23
C SER A 4 37.55 13.60 -51.16
N GLN A 5 37.50 14.06 -49.90
CA GLN A 5 37.76 13.31 -48.68
C GLN A 5 36.46 12.61 -48.22
N SER A 6 36.57 11.50 -47.51
CA SER A 6 35.68 11.25 -46.37
C SER A 6 36.46 10.62 -45.22
N SER A 7 36.31 11.25 -44.06
CA SER A 7 37.04 11.12 -42.81
C SER A 7 36.70 9.87 -42.00
N LEU A 8 37.72 9.40 -41.26
CA LEU A 8 37.62 8.48 -40.12
C LEU A 8 36.74 9.04 -39.00
N CYS A 9 35.92 8.18 -38.39
CA CYS A 9 35.67 8.20 -36.95
C CYS A 9 36.15 6.87 -36.37
N LYS A 10 37.29 6.93 -35.68
CA LYS A 10 37.88 5.83 -34.93
C LYS A 10 36.95 5.47 -33.76
N VAL A 11 36.62 4.19 -33.62
CA VAL A 11 36.06 3.64 -32.39
C VAL A 11 37.09 3.89 -31.29
N GLY A 12 36.70 4.61 -30.25
CA GLY A 12 37.55 4.84 -29.09
C GLY A 12 37.82 3.51 -28.39
N GLU A 13 39.02 2.97 -28.57
CA GLU A 13 39.63 2.02 -27.65
C GLU A 13 39.71 2.69 -26.28
N LYS A 14 38.87 2.25 -25.33
CA LYS A 14 39.15 2.49 -23.91
C LYS A 14 40.16 1.44 -23.47
N THR A 15 41.43 1.80 -23.56
CA THR A 15 42.52 1.09 -22.91
C THR A 15 42.30 1.15 -21.41
N LEU A 16 41.88 0.03 -20.79
CA LEU A 16 41.89 -0.13 -19.34
C LEU A 16 43.32 -0.42 -18.90
N THR A 17 44.07 0.62 -18.55
CA THR A 17 45.37 0.46 -17.88
C THR A 17 45.19 0.28 -16.39
N GLY A 18 45.72 -0.82 -15.85
CA GLY A 18 46.07 -0.99 -14.44
C GLY A 18 45.58 -2.29 -13.81
N GLU A 19 46.42 -3.33 -13.84
CA GLU A 19 46.31 -4.53 -12.99
C GLU A 19 46.47 -4.17 -11.50
N ALA A 20 45.46 -3.57 -10.89
CA ALA A 20 45.38 -3.38 -9.44
C ALA A 20 43.93 -3.11 -9.00
N ASN A 21 43.00 -4.04 -9.27
CA ASN A 21 41.74 -4.17 -8.54
C ASN A 21 40.99 -5.45 -8.96
N LYS A 22 41.49 -6.62 -8.53
CA LYS A 22 40.74 -7.90 -8.56
C LYS A 22 39.90 -8.08 -7.29
N LYS A 23 39.16 -7.06 -6.89
CA LYS A 23 38.02 -7.26 -5.98
C LYS A 23 36.79 -6.90 -6.78
N ASP A 24 35.98 -7.92 -7.06
CA ASP A 24 34.63 -7.70 -7.56
C ASP A 24 33.98 -6.68 -6.64
N LYS A 25 33.61 -5.52 -7.18
CA LYS A 25 32.81 -4.56 -6.43
C LYS A 25 31.43 -5.18 -6.30
N GLU A 26 31.15 -5.71 -5.13
CA GLU A 26 29.80 -6.10 -4.75
C GLU A 26 28.95 -4.82 -4.73
N ILE A 27 28.18 -4.60 -5.79
CA ILE A 27 27.19 -3.54 -5.83
C ILE A 27 25.98 -4.11 -5.10
N GLU A 28 25.78 -3.71 -3.85
CA GLU A 28 24.56 -4.01 -3.12
C GLU A 28 23.41 -3.31 -3.84
N VAL A 29 22.65 -4.09 -4.64
CA VAL A 29 21.42 -3.58 -5.25
C VAL A 29 20.39 -3.51 -4.12
N PRO A 30 19.85 -2.32 -3.79
CA PRO A 30 18.90 -2.22 -2.70
C PRO A 30 17.72 -3.17 -2.93
N SER A 31 17.44 -4.03 -1.96
CA SER A 31 16.28 -4.92 -2.03
C SER A 31 15.01 -4.07 -2.07
N LYS A 32 14.15 -4.29 -3.08
CA LYS A 32 12.82 -3.66 -3.09
C LYS A 32 12.07 -4.01 -1.81
N ARG A 33 11.40 -3.03 -1.22
CA ARG A 33 10.60 -3.15 0.01
C ARG A 33 9.15 -2.83 -0.28
N PHE A 34 8.26 -3.21 0.62
CA PHE A 34 6.89 -2.73 0.61
C PHE A 34 6.52 -2.17 1.98
N ILE A 35 5.49 -1.32 1.99
CA ILE A 35 4.80 -0.87 3.20
C ILE A 35 3.30 -0.78 2.90
N ALA A 36 2.49 -1.25 3.83
CA ALA A 36 1.04 -1.24 3.71
C ALA A 36 0.40 -0.42 4.82
N PHE A 37 -0.45 0.53 4.44
CA PHE A 37 -1.22 1.35 5.37
C PHE A 37 -2.68 0.92 5.34
N PHE A 38 -3.17 0.49 6.49
CA PHE A 38 -4.56 0.15 6.77
C PHE A 38 -5.19 1.35 7.48
N ILE A 39 -6.05 2.06 6.76
CA ILE A 39 -6.58 3.38 7.15
C ILE A 39 -8.03 3.20 7.57
N GLY A 40 -8.29 3.35 8.87
CA GLY A 40 -9.59 3.11 9.48
C GLY A 40 -10.55 4.27 9.28
N GLY A 41 -11.85 3.98 9.32
CA GLY A 41 -12.90 4.99 9.25
C GLY A 41 -13.11 5.78 10.55
N ALA A 42 -14.21 6.51 10.61
CA ALA A 42 -14.71 7.09 11.86
C ALA A 42 -14.80 6.00 12.94
N ALA A 43 -14.50 6.39 14.18
CA ALA A 43 -14.52 5.49 15.33
C ALA A 43 -13.52 4.31 15.27
N ASP A 44 -12.61 4.21 14.29
CA ASP A 44 -11.73 3.03 14.16
C ASP A 44 -10.54 3.07 15.13
N LYS A 45 -9.65 4.08 15.02
CA LYS A 45 -8.50 4.28 15.94
C LYS A 45 -8.83 5.04 17.22
N LYS A 46 -9.78 5.96 17.14
CA LYS A 46 -10.16 6.90 18.20
C LYS A 46 -11.68 6.92 18.29
N SER A 47 -12.22 7.10 19.49
CA SER A 47 -13.68 7.25 19.64
C SER A 47 -14.18 8.46 18.84
N TYR A 48 -15.34 8.32 18.22
CA TYR A 48 -15.98 9.33 17.39
C TYR A 48 -17.47 9.38 17.73
N TYR A 49 -17.96 10.54 18.16
CA TYR A 49 -19.34 10.75 18.63
C TYR A 49 -19.86 9.67 19.60
N GLY A 50 -19.01 9.24 20.56
CA GLY A 50 -19.35 8.26 21.58
C GLY A 50 -19.30 6.80 21.13
N GLN A 51 -18.83 6.51 19.91
CA GLN A 51 -18.64 5.17 19.37
C GLN A 51 -17.15 4.88 19.16
N GLY A 52 -16.75 3.60 19.25
CA GLY A 52 -15.37 3.14 19.06
C GLY A 52 -14.42 3.34 20.26
N PRO A 53 -13.13 2.97 20.15
CA PRO A 53 -12.46 2.48 18.95
C PRO A 53 -12.97 1.10 18.50
N THR A 54 -13.28 0.94 17.22
CA THR A 54 -13.87 -0.28 16.64
C THR A 54 -12.83 -1.22 16.04
N GLU A 55 -11.66 -0.70 15.63
CA GLU A 55 -10.54 -1.47 15.08
C GLU A 55 -10.91 -2.34 13.86
N LEU A 56 -11.96 -1.97 13.10
CA LEU A 56 -12.49 -2.77 12.00
C LEU A 56 -11.46 -3.03 10.91
N VAL A 57 -10.72 -1.99 10.49
CA VAL A 57 -9.69 -2.15 9.45
C VAL A 57 -8.48 -2.97 9.97
N ASN A 58 -8.29 -3.05 11.29
CA ASN A 58 -7.22 -3.85 11.88
C ASN A 58 -7.47 -5.35 11.64
N TYR A 59 -8.72 -5.81 11.57
CA TYR A 59 -9.03 -7.20 11.18
C TYR A 59 -8.60 -7.49 9.73
N ALA A 60 -8.79 -6.54 8.82
CA ALA A 60 -8.27 -6.65 7.45
C ALA A 60 -6.73 -6.69 7.43
N ARG A 61 -6.08 -5.85 8.27
CA ARG A 61 -4.62 -5.88 8.45
C ARG A 61 -4.12 -7.22 8.98
N LEU A 62 -4.81 -7.81 9.96
CA LEU A 62 -4.44 -9.11 10.51
C LEU A 62 -4.58 -10.21 9.44
N SER A 63 -5.65 -10.20 8.64
CA SER A 63 -5.82 -11.10 7.49
C SER A 63 -4.66 -10.98 6.49
N PHE A 64 -4.22 -9.74 6.23
CA PHE A 64 -3.03 -9.48 5.42
C PHE A 64 -1.76 -10.05 6.02
N VAL A 65 -1.50 -9.79 7.31
CA VAL A 65 -0.33 -10.30 8.03
C VAL A 65 -0.27 -11.83 7.95
N TYR A 66 -1.38 -12.51 8.24
CA TYR A 66 -1.44 -13.98 8.16
C TYR A 66 -1.15 -14.49 6.75
N LYS A 67 -1.71 -13.85 5.72
CA LYS A 67 -1.43 -14.21 4.32
C LYS A 67 0.04 -14.02 3.97
N MET A 68 0.64 -12.90 4.35
CA MET A 68 2.05 -12.61 4.04
C MET A 68 3.01 -13.50 4.82
N GLU A 69 2.70 -13.83 6.07
CA GLU A 69 3.46 -14.81 6.86
C GLU A 69 3.47 -16.18 6.16
N SER A 70 2.34 -16.63 5.62
CA SER A 70 2.27 -17.87 4.83
C SER A 70 3.10 -17.84 3.54
N LEU A 71 3.48 -16.64 3.07
CA LEU A 71 4.33 -16.41 1.90
C LEU A 71 5.82 -16.26 2.30
N GLY A 72 6.15 -16.48 3.57
CA GLY A 72 7.53 -16.51 4.09
C GLY A 72 8.04 -15.18 4.64
N PHE A 73 7.20 -14.15 4.74
CA PHE A 73 7.61 -12.89 5.34
C PHE A 73 7.69 -13.01 6.87
N ASP A 74 8.71 -12.37 7.46
CA ASP A 74 8.89 -12.38 8.92
C ASP A 74 7.72 -11.70 9.64
N GLN A 75 7.16 -12.42 10.62
CA GLN A 75 5.97 -11.97 11.34
C GLN A 75 6.23 -10.70 12.16
N SER A 76 7.42 -10.56 12.75
CA SER A 76 7.80 -9.39 13.55
C SER A 76 7.88 -8.15 12.66
N ASP A 77 8.55 -8.24 11.52
CA ASP A 77 8.63 -7.15 10.53
C ASP A 77 7.24 -6.80 9.97
N LEU A 78 6.41 -7.79 9.65
CA LEU A 78 5.03 -7.57 9.20
C LEU A 78 4.22 -6.75 10.20
N ARG A 79 4.32 -7.08 11.49
CA ARG A 79 3.53 -6.43 12.54
C ARG A 79 4.07 -5.07 12.98
N SER A 80 5.38 -4.84 12.87
CA SER A 80 6.02 -3.65 13.45
C SER A 80 6.52 -2.62 12.42
N LYS A 81 6.89 -3.05 11.21
CA LYS A 81 7.58 -2.19 10.22
C LYS A 81 6.89 -2.12 8.87
N LEU A 82 6.27 -3.21 8.42
CA LEU A 82 5.77 -3.30 7.04
C LEU A 82 4.27 -3.02 6.94
N THR A 83 3.53 -3.14 8.04
CA THR A 83 2.10 -2.81 8.09
C THR A 83 1.81 -1.81 9.19
N HIS A 84 0.98 -0.82 8.88
CA HIS A 84 0.57 0.20 9.82
C HIS A 84 -0.93 0.36 9.82
N HIS A 85 -1.50 0.42 11.02
CA HIS A 85 -2.91 0.69 11.24
C HIS A 85 -3.04 2.12 11.77
N ILE A 86 -3.67 3.00 10.99
CA ILE A 86 -3.80 4.43 11.27
C ILE A 86 -5.26 4.89 11.11
N GLY A 87 -5.60 6.04 11.69
CA GLY A 87 -6.92 6.64 11.56
C GLY A 87 -7.07 7.36 10.22
N TYR A 88 -8.31 7.68 9.83
CA TYR A 88 -8.54 8.50 8.64
C TYR A 88 -7.91 9.89 8.79
N ASP A 89 -7.95 10.47 9.99
CA ASP A 89 -7.38 11.78 10.34
C ASP A 89 -5.85 11.80 10.18
N ASP A 90 -5.17 10.70 10.49
CA ASP A 90 -3.73 10.56 10.30
C ASP A 90 -3.29 10.56 8.82
N ALA A 91 -4.23 10.45 7.89
CA ALA A 91 -4.01 10.41 6.45
C ALA A 91 -4.36 11.74 5.73
N LYS A 92 -4.52 12.84 6.48
CA LYS A 92 -4.83 14.16 5.94
C LYS A 92 -4.01 15.24 6.65
N GLY A 93 -3.55 16.25 5.89
CA GLY A 93 -2.76 17.36 6.43
C GLY A 93 -1.26 17.04 6.43
N GLU A 94 -0.43 18.02 6.12
CA GLU A 94 1.01 17.79 5.89
C GLU A 94 1.73 17.24 7.13
N GLU A 95 1.40 17.73 8.32
CA GLU A 95 2.04 17.31 9.58
C GLU A 95 1.67 15.86 9.96
N ASP A 96 0.38 15.52 9.85
CA ASP A 96 -0.12 14.18 10.16
C ASP A 96 0.39 13.17 9.14
N ILE A 97 0.33 13.48 7.84
CA ILE A 97 0.89 12.62 6.79
C ILE A 97 2.39 12.42 7.01
N LYS A 98 3.13 13.48 7.35
CA LYS A 98 4.57 13.36 7.62
C LYS A 98 4.83 12.43 8.80
N SER A 99 4.13 12.61 9.91
CA SER A 99 4.38 11.87 11.15
C SER A 99 3.88 10.41 11.09
N SER A 100 2.70 10.18 10.51
CA SER A 100 2.01 8.89 10.49
C SER A 100 2.35 8.03 9.27
N ILE A 101 2.86 8.63 8.19
CA ILE A 101 3.08 7.93 6.92
C ILE A 101 4.53 8.10 6.44
N LEU A 102 4.96 9.34 6.16
CA LEU A 102 6.25 9.56 5.49
C LEU A 102 7.44 9.14 6.36
N ASN A 103 7.39 9.39 7.66
CA ASN A 103 8.44 8.99 8.61
C ASN A 103 8.61 7.47 8.73
N LYS A 104 7.64 6.68 8.26
CA LYS A 104 7.71 5.20 8.26
C LYS A 104 8.33 4.66 6.97
N ILE A 105 8.55 5.51 5.97
CA ILE A 105 9.12 5.16 4.68
C ILE A 105 10.60 5.54 4.69
N GLU A 106 11.46 4.58 5.04
CA GLU A 106 12.91 4.80 5.16
C GLU A 106 13.59 5.07 3.81
N ASP A 107 13.17 4.34 2.77
CA ASP A 107 13.73 4.45 1.41
C ASP A 107 12.60 4.68 0.40
N LYS A 108 12.40 5.94 0.03
CA LYS A 108 11.38 6.38 -0.93
C LYS A 108 11.53 5.72 -2.30
N ASP A 109 12.76 5.54 -2.79
CA ASP A 109 13.02 5.07 -4.15
C ASP A 109 12.84 3.56 -4.31
N ASN A 110 12.97 2.80 -3.21
CA ASN A 110 12.86 1.34 -3.23
C ASN A 110 11.64 0.78 -2.50
N THR A 111 10.75 1.63 -1.99
CA THR A 111 9.52 1.19 -1.29
C THR A 111 8.28 1.29 -2.18
N TYR A 112 7.56 0.18 -2.31
CA TYR A 112 6.21 0.14 -2.87
C TYR A 112 5.17 0.35 -1.76
N ILE A 113 4.24 1.28 -1.97
CA ILE A 113 3.21 1.65 -0.99
C ILE A 113 1.88 1.02 -1.38
N TYR A 114 1.21 0.42 -0.40
CA TYR A 114 -0.11 -0.17 -0.54
C TYR A 114 -1.06 0.55 0.41
N LEU A 115 -2.13 1.13 -0.12
CA LEU A 115 -3.13 1.83 0.69
C LEU A 115 -4.41 1.02 0.71
N ILE A 116 -4.87 0.65 1.91
CA ILE A 116 -6.11 -0.07 2.15
C ILE A 116 -6.93 0.77 3.10
N GLY A 117 -7.97 1.43 2.61
CA GLY A 117 -8.83 2.27 3.44
C GLY A 117 -10.23 1.69 3.57
N HIS A 118 -10.85 1.89 4.73
CA HIS A 118 -12.23 1.51 5.01
C HIS A 118 -13.07 2.74 5.37
N SER A 119 -14.30 2.84 4.88
CA SER A 119 -15.22 3.95 5.20
C SER A 119 -14.58 5.33 4.91
N LEU A 120 -14.56 6.28 5.87
CA LEU A 120 -13.83 7.56 5.73
C LEU A 120 -12.33 7.38 5.46
N GLY A 121 -11.73 6.31 5.98
CA GLY A 121 -10.34 5.97 5.72
C GLY A 121 -10.10 5.62 4.25
N ALA A 122 -11.09 5.07 3.56
CA ALA A 122 -11.03 4.83 2.11
C ALA A 122 -11.04 6.14 1.31
N TRP A 123 -11.82 7.13 1.74
CA TRP A 123 -11.83 8.45 1.14
C TRP A 123 -10.47 9.15 1.29
N ASN A 124 -9.94 9.19 2.51
CA ASN A 124 -8.62 9.80 2.75
C ASN A 124 -7.50 9.00 2.08
N ALA A 125 -7.56 7.67 2.03
CA ALA A 125 -6.61 6.85 1.27
C ALA A 125 -6.59 7.22 -0.22
N ALA A 126 -7.75 7.49 -0.82
CA ALA A 126 -7.87 7.87 -2.21
C ALA A 126 -7.21 9.24 -2.50
N HIS A 127 -7.42 10.23 -1.64
CA HIS A 127 -6.73 11.53 -1.73
C HIS A 127 -5.22 11.42 -1.47
N LEU A 128 -4.85 10.70 -0.42
CA LEU A 128 -3.46 10.42 -0.06
C LEU A 128 -2.71 9.75 -1.22
N SER A 129 -3.37 8.85 -1.96
CA SER A 129 -2.74 8.19 -3.11
C SER A 129 -2.25 9.19 -4.16
N SER A 130 -3.06 10.20 -4.49
CA SER A 130 -2.69 11.25 -5.44
C SER A 130 -1.58 12.15 -4.89
N TYR A 131 -1.65 12.52 -3.60
CA TYR A 131 -0.61 13.29 -2.94
C TYR A 131 0.74 12.58 -2.92
N LEU A 132 0.79 11.32 -2.49
CA LEU A 132 2.03 10.54 -2.45
C LEU A 132 2.64 10.40 -3.85
N MET A 133 1.82 10.19 -4.88
CA MET A 133 2.30 10.07 -6.25
C MET A 133 2.77 11.40 -6.83
N SER A 134 2.12 12.53 -6.52
CA SER A 134 2.62 13.85 -6.91
C SER A 134 3.96 14.19 -6.24
N GLU A 135 4.16 13.70 -5.02
CA GLU A 135 5.43 13.79 -4.32
C GLU A 135 6.48 12.79 -4.82
N GLY A 136 6.16 11.92 -5.79
CA GLY A 136 7.10 10.95 -6.38
C GLY A 136 7.27 9.65 -5.59
N TYR A 137 6.40 9.35 -4.62
CA TYR A 137 6.33 8.03 -4.01
C TYR A 137 5.63 7.02 -4.94
N LYS A 138 5.89 5.73 -4.71
CA LYS A 138 5.38 4.63 -5.54
C LYS A 138 4.18 3.95 -4.88
N VAL A 139 3.00 4.55 -5.03
CA VAL A 139 1.74 3.87 -4.67
C VAL A 139 1.47 2.79 -5.70
N GLU A 140 1.55 1.54 -5.26
CA GLU A 140 1.41 0.35 -6.11
C GLU A 140 -0.03 -0.14 -6.15
N TYR A 141 -0.77 -0.05 -5.05
CA TYR A 141 -2.20 -0.36 -4.97
C TYR A 141 -2.96 0.65 -4.11
N LEU A 142 -4.19 0.94 -4.54
CA LEU A 142 -5.24 1.54 -3.73
C LEU A 142 -6.39 0.54 -3.60
N VAL A 143 -6.81 0.24 -2.37
CA VAL A 143 -8.01 -0.55 -2.09
C VAL A 143 -8.95 0.27 -1.22
N THR A 144 -10.17 0.45 -1.71
CA THR A 144 -11.24 1.17 -1.01
C THR A 144 -12.33 0.20 -0.62
N LEU A 145 -12.52 0.01 0.69
CA LEU A 145 -13.50 -0.90 1.30
C LEU A 145 -14.68 -0.08 1.82
N ASP A 146 -15.81 -0.20 1.13
CA ASP A 146 -17.04 0.57 1.30
C ASP A 146 -16.80 2.04 1.63
N PRO A 147 -16.24 2.81 0.67
CA PRO A 147 -15.82 4.18 0.94
C PRO A 147 -17.00 5.10 1.28
N VAL A 148 -16.77 5.98 2.25
CA VAL A 148 -17.73 7.00 2.70
C VAL A 148 -17.02 8.35 2.70
N GLY A 149 -17.72 9.42 2.33
CA GLY A 149 -17.14 10.77 2.35
C GLY A 149 -17.90 11.80 1.51
N GLU A 150 -18.98 11.40 0.84
CA GLU A 150 -19.94 12.33 0.24
C GLU A 150 -20.86 12.89 1.34
N GLY A 151 -21.49 14.05 1.08
CA GLY A 151 -22.36 14.72 2.06
C GLY A 151 -21.72 15.91 2.78
N VAL A 152 -22.47 17.00 2.90
CA VAL A 152 -22.01 18.29 3.46
C VAL A 152 -21.63 18.19 4.94
N LEU A 153 -22.32 17.34 5.72
CA LEU A 153 -22.04 17.19 7.16
C LEU A 153 -20.69 16.53 7.43
N VAL A 154 -20.29 15.55 6.62
CA VAL A 154 -19.02 14.82 6.80
C VAL A 154 -17.84 15.75 6.59
N GLY A 155 -17.86 16.55 5.52
CA GLY A 155 -16.81 17.52 5.23
C GLY A 155 -16.72 18.62 6.30
N MET A 156 -17.84 19.01 6.90
CA MET A 156 -17.89 20.05 7.93
C MET A 156 -17.43 19.57 9.33
N PHE A 157 -17.60 18.29 9.66
CA PHE A 157 -17.36 17.77 11.02
C PHE A 157 -16.36 16.61 11.10
N SER A 158 -15.82 16.16 9.98
CA SER A 158 -14.77 15.14 9.93
C SER A 158 -13.52 15.72 9.29
N ASP A 159 -12.35 15.31 9.80
CA ASP A 159 -11.08 15.67 9.19
C ASP A 159 -10.80 14.85 7.91
N ILE A 160 -11.65 15.08 6.90
CA ILE A 160 -11.55 14.47 5.57
C ILE A 160 -11.22 15.52 4.51
N TYR A 161 -10.59 15.10 3.42
CA TYR A 161 -10.33 16.01 2.30
C TYR A 161 -11.63 16.53 1.71
N TRP A 162 -11.68 17.84 1.45
CA TRP A 162 -12.78 18.48 0.76
C TRP A 162 -12.78 18.11 -0.72
N GLY A 163 -13.96 17.74 -1.24
CA GLY A 163 -14.14 17.36 -2.64
C GLY A 163 -13.86 15.87 -2.89
N LYS A 164 -14.54 15.33 -3.91
CA LYS A 164 -14.43 13.93 -4.32
C LYS A 164 -12.99 13.62 -4.73
N PRO A 165 -12.35 12.55 -4.22
CA PRO A 165 -11.03 12.17 -4.65
C PRO A 165 -11.00 11.84 -6.14
N GLU A 166 -9.92 12.24 -6.81
CA GLU A 166 -9.60 11.84 -8.18
C GLU A 166 -8.26 11.08 -8.16
N PRO A 167 -8.26 9.75 -7.94
CA PRO A 167 -7.05 8.93 -7.83
C PRO A 167 -6.38 8.68 -9.19
N LYS A 168 -6.20 9.71 -10.01
CA LYS A 168 -5.72 9.64 -11.41
C LYS A 168 -4.43 8.84 -11.57
N TYR A 169 -3.60 8.88 -10.53
CA TYR A 169 -2.32 8.20 -10.53
C TYR A 169 -2.40 6.74 -10.06
N ALA A 170 -3.42 6.39 -9.27
CA ALA A 170 -3.67 5.03 -8.77
C ALA A 170 -4.52 4.16 -9.72
N GLU A 171 -5.03 4.71 -10.84
CA GLU A 171 -5.89 4.03 -11.84
C GLU A 171 -5.29 2.75 -12.45
N LYS A 172 -4.00 2.46 -12.25
CA LYS A 172 -3.38 1.22 -12.75
C LYS A 172 -3.69 0.00 -11.89
N ASN A 173 -3.91 0.19 -10.59
CA ASN A 173 -4.13 -0.88 -9.61
C ASN A 173 -5.06 -0.38 -8.49
N TRP A 174 -6.26 0.07 -8.85
CA TRP A 174 -7.28 0.46 -7.89
C TRP A 174 -8.41 -0.57 -7.86
N ILE A 175 -8.66 -1.12 -6.67
CA ILE A 175 -9.79 -2.02 -6.38
C ILE A 175 -10.76 -1.27 -5.46
N ASN A 176 -11.99 -1.08 -5.92
CA ASN A 176 -13.09 -0.59 -5.11
C ASN A 176 -14.07 -1.72 -4.81
N ILE A 177 -14.43 -1.85 -3.53
CA ILE A 177 -15.41 -2.82 -3.06
C ILE A 177 -16.48 -2.05 -2.29
N ARG A 178 -17.73 -2.15 -2.73
CA ARG A 178 -18.90 -1.59 -2.04
C ARG A 178 -19.61 -2.68 -1.25
N ALA A 179 -20.03 -2.34 -0.04
CA ALA A 179 -20.84 -3.20 0.80
C ALA A 179 -22.33 -2.87 0.60
N GLU A 180 -23.13 -3.86 0.20
CA GLU A 180 -24.59 -3.73 0.12
C GLU A 180 -25.23 -4.95 0.78
N PHE A 181 -25.55 -4.85 2.08
CA PHE A 181 -26.18 -5.93 2.82
C PHE A 181 -27.69 -6.00 2.52
N THR A 182 -28.18 -7.17 2.11
CA THR A 182 -29.56 -7.34 1.57
C THR A 182 -30.61 -7.87 2.56
N SER A 183 -30.26 -8.19 3.82
CA SER A 183 -31.25 -8.63 4.81
C SER A 183 -31.74 -7.49 5.71
N GLY A 184 -33.07 -7.37 5.82
CA GLY A 184 -33.80 -6.28 6.50
C GLY A 184 -33.69 -6.21 8.03
N ASP A 185 -32.62 -6.75 8.60
CA ASP A 185 -32.23 -6.45 9.98
C ASP A 185 -31.28 -5.26 9.91
N LEU A 186 -31.86 -4.07 10.11
CA LEU A 186 -31.12 -2.84 10.36
C LEU A 186 -30.33 -3.04 11.66
N ASP A 187 -29.12 -3.57 11.54
CA ASP A 187 -28.25 -3.72 12.70
C ASP A 187 -27.87 -2.31 13.15
N VAL A 188 -28.03 -2.04 14.44
CA VAL A 188 -27.74 -0.74 15.05
C VAL A 188 -26.25 -0.37 14.98
N SER A 189 -25.39 -1.25 14.44
CA SER A 189 -24.04 -0.94 13.96
C SER A 189 -23.99 -0.13 12.65
N ASP A 190 -25.10 -0.06 11.89
CA ASP A 190 -25.27 0.83 10.73
C ASP A 190 -25.32 2.32 11.14
N LYS A 191 -25.35 2.64 12.44
CA LYS A 191 -25.27 4.02 12.95
C LYS A 191 -23.94 4.73 12.68
N VAL A 192 -22.90 4.01 12.25
CA VAL A 192 -21.64 4.63 11.77
C VAL A 192 -21.71 4.95 10.28
N ALA A 193 -22.59 4.29 9.52
CA ALA A 193 -22.89 4.63 8.13
C ALA A 193 -23.73 5.93 7.99
N ASP A 194 -24.44 6.33 9.06
CA ASP A 194 -25.18 7.61 9.12
C ASP A 194 -24.29 8.87 9.19
N PHE A 195 -22.96 8.73 9.34
CA PHE A 195 -22.07 9.89 9.45
C PHE A 195 -21.61 10.44 8.11
N GLY A 196 -21.84 9.74 6.99
CA GLY A 196 -21.57 10.24 5.66
C GLY A 196 -22.21 9.45 4.54
N GLU A 197 -22.46 10.12 3.41
CA GLU A 197 -23.01 9.43 2.23
C GLU A 197 -21.92 8.51 1.65
N GLN A 198 -22.31 7.25 1.40
CA GLN A 198 -21.46 6.30 0.69
C GLN A 198 -20.96 6.93 -0.61
N TRP A 199 -19.66 6.89 -0.82
CA TRP A 199 -19.08 7.39 -2.04
C TRP A 199 -19.40 6.43 -3.19
N ASN A 200 -20.32 6.85 -4.06
CA ASN A 200 -20.60 6.11 -5.29
C ASN A 200 -19.44 6.28 -6.29
N VAL A 201 -18.53 5.29 -6.31
CA VAL A 201 -17.39 5.23 -7.22
C VAL A 201 -17.87 4.75 -8.59
N ILE A 202 -18.07 5.70 -9.51
CA ILE A 202 -18.61 5.40 -10.86
C ILE A 202 -17.53 5.15 -11.92
N SER A 203 -16.29 5.57 -11.67
CA SER A 203 -15.18 5.47 -12.65
C SER A 203 -13.82 5.56 -11.97
N GLY A 204 -12.80 4.96 -12.58
CA GLY A 204 -11.40 4.99 -12.12
C GLY A 204 -10.85 3.63 -11.66
N PRO A 205 -11.54 2.85 -10.81
CA PRO A 205 -11.05 1.54 -10.39
C PRO A 205 -10.93 0.57 -11.56
N ASN A 206 -9.92 -0.30 -11.50
CA ASN A 206 -9.79 -1.43 -12.42
C ASN A 206 -10.76 -2.56 -12.06
N ILE A 207 -11.08 -2.67 -10.77
CA ILE A 207 -12.07 -3.58 -10.24
C ILE A 207 -13.01 -2.74 -9.39
N ASN A 208 -14.30 -2.77 -9.71
CA ASN A 208 -15.34 -2.03 -8.99
C ASN A 208 -16.51 -2.98 -8.74
N GLU A 209 -16.57 -3.54 -7.55
CA GLU A 209 -17.46 -4.65 -7.23
C GLU A 209 -18.35 -4.31 -6.04
N THR A 210 -19.56 -4.83 -6.04
CA THR A 210 -20.50 -4.72 -4.91
C THR A 210 -20.72 -6.11 -4.34
N ILE A 211 -20.60 -6.25 -3.03
CA ILE A 211 -20.71 -7.55 -2.35
C ILE A 211 -21.70 -7.48 -1.18
N ASN A 212 -22.40 -8.59 -0.95
CA ASN A 212 -23.40 -8.71 0.10
C ASN A 212 -22.76 -8.97 1.46
N ILE A 213 -22.16 -7.92 2.03
CA ILE A 213 -21.43 -7.93 3.30
C ILE A 213 -21.83 -6.66 4.06
N HIS A 214 -21.82 -6.68 5.39
CA HIS A 214 -22.01 -5.46 6.18
C HIS A 214 -20.84 -4.50 6.05
N HIS A 215 -21.13 -3.19 6.12
CA HIS A 215 -20.13 -2.12 6.19
C HIS A 215 -19.06 -2.39 7.26
N ALA A 216 -19.45 -2.95 8.40
CA ALA A 216 -18.53 -3.20 9.52
C ALA A 216 -17.48 -4.29 9.23
N ASN A 217 -17.69 -5.17 8.26
CA ASN A 217 -16.85 -6.35 8.05
C ASN A 217 -15.72 -6.07 7.03
N ALA A 218 -14.80 -5.17 7.40
CA ALA A 218 -13.69 -4.77 6.54
C ALA A 218 -12.77 -5.93 6.14
N ASP A 219 -12.54 -6.89 7.04
CA ASP A 219 -11.77 -8.10 6.77
C ASP A 219 -12.44 -8.99 5.72
N LEU A 220 -13.76 -9.20 5.82
CA LEU A 220 -14.51 -9.98 4.85
C LEU A 220 -14.56 -9.28 3.50
N MET A 221 -14.74 -7.95 3.47
CA MET A 221 -14.63 -7.20 2.21
C MET A 221 -13.26 -7.37 1.56
N PHE A 222 -12.20 -7.35 2.35
CA PHE A 222 -10.84 -7.46 1.83
C PHE A 222 -10.47 -8.87 1.35
N SER A 223 -11.02 -9.91 1.99
CA SER A 223 -10.64 -11.32 1.78
C SER A 223 -11.65 -12.13 0.96
N THR A 224 -12.86 -11.63 0.71
CA THR A 224 -13.86 -12.32 -0.11
C THR A 224 -13.47 -12.31 -1.58
N ALA A 225 -13.64 -13.44 -2.24
CA ALA A 225 -13.42 -13.55 -3.67
C ALA A 225 -14.41 -12.67 -4.45
N LEU A 226 -13.87 -11.86 -5.36
CA LEU A 226 -14.66 -11.03 -6.28
C LEU A 226 -15.07 -11.86 -7.52
N SER A 227 -15.79 -11.27 -8.48
CA SER A 227 -16.28 -11.97 -9.68
C SER A 227 -15.17 -12.68 -10.48
N GLY A 228 -13.92 -12.21 -10.38
CA GLY A 228 -12.74 -12.85 -10.99
C GLY A 228 -12.11 -14.00 -10.19
N GLY A 229 -12.74 -14.45 -9.09
CA GLY A 229 -12.28 -15.55 -8.24
C GLY A 229 -11.14 -15.23 -7.28
N ARG A 230 -10.65 -13.98 -7.28
CA ARG A 230 -9.61 -13.49 -6.37
C ARG A 230 -10.14 -12.38 -5.50
N SER A 231 -9.68 -12.31 -4.26
CA SER A 231 -9.95 -11.21 -3.33
C SER A 231 -8.97 -10.05 -3.53
N ALA A 232 -9.27 -8.87 -2.96
CA ALA A 232 -8.31 -7.76 -2.91
C ALA A 232 -7.01 -8.16 -2.19
N LEU A 233 -7.12 -8.94 -1.11
CA LEU A 233 -6.00 -9.55 -0.40
C LEU A 233 -5.14 -10.41 -1.34
N ASP A 234 -5.75 -11.23 -2.20
CA ASP A 234 -5.00 -12.05 -3.16
C ASP A 234 -4.29 -11.22 -4.23
N PHE A 235 -4.89 -10.13 -4.70
CA PHE A 235 -4.25 -9.22 -5.66
C PHE A 235 -3.00 -8.59 -5.09
N ILE A 236 -3.11 -8.00 -3.90
CA ILE A 236 -1.99 -7.32 -3.24
C ILE A 236 -0.88 -8.31 -2.85
N SER A 237 -1.23 -9.40 -2.16
CA SER A 237 -0.22 -10.36 -1.66
C SER A 237 0.59 -11.00 -2.80
N ALA A 238 -0.06 -11.31 -3.93
CA ALA A 238 0.62 -11.80 -5.12
C ALA A 238 1.52 -10.72 -5.78
N ASN A 239 1.07 -9.46 -5.81
CA ASN A 239 1.90 -8.37 -6.34
C ASN A 239 3.17 -8.17 -5.51
N ILE A 240 3.04 -8.13 -4.18
CA ILE A 240 4.18 -8.01 -3.27
C ILE A 240 5.15 -9.17 -3.44
N SER A 241 4.66 -10.40 -3.44
CA SER A 241 5.51 -11.61 -3.57
C SER A 241 6.29 -11.64 -4.89
N LYS A 242 5.75 -11.03 -5.95
CA LYS A 242 6.44 -10.92 -7.24
C LYS A 242 7.54 -9.85 -7.23
N LYS A 243 7.37 -8.77 -6.46
CA LYS A 243 8.26 -7.59 -6.48
C LYS A 243 9.31 -7.60 -5.38
N VAL A 244 8.99 -8.16 -4.23
CA VAL A 244 9.81 -8.17 -3.03
C VAL A 244 10.35 -9.57 -2.83
N LYS A 245 11.67 -9.71 -2.85
CA LYS A 245 12.31 -10.99 -2.52
C LYS A 245 12.25 -11.18 -1.01
N VAL A 246 11.65 -12.28 -0.59
CA VAL A 246 11.79 -12.77 0.79
C VAL A 246 13.24 -13.20 0.97
N LYS A 247 13.90 -12.76 2.05
CA LYS A 247 15.23 -13.29 2.40
C LYS A 247 15.04 -14.77 2.77
N ASN A 248 15.59 -15.67 1.95
CA ASN A 248 15.60 -17.08 2.31
C ASN A 248 16.60 -17.30 3.44
N ILE A 249 16.16 -17.89 4.54
CA ILE A 249 17.01 -18.29 5.68
C ILE A 249 18.13 -19.26 5.24
N ALA A 250 17.98 -19.93 4.08
CA ALA A 250 19.02 -20.76 3.48
C ALA A 250 20.23 -19.96 2.96
N ASP A 251 20.04 -18.71 2.53
CA ASP A 251 21.12 -17.88 1.96
C ASP A 251 22.08 -17.36 3.04
N GLU A 252 21.62 -17.27 4.31
CA GLU A 252 22.48 -16.89 5.44
C GLU A 252 23.43 -18.02 5.84
N LYS A 253 23.01 -19.29 5.72
CA LYS A 253 23.87 -20.44 6.05
C LYS A 253 25.01 -20.66 5.06
N CYS A 254 24.86 -20.25 3.80
CA CYS A 254 25.95 -20.33 2.81
C CYS A 254 27.04 -19.27 3.00
N ASN A 255 26.78 -18.19 3.76
CA ASN A 255 27.74 -17.13 4.01
C ASN A 255 28.54 -17.31 5.32
N ASP A 256 28.01 -18.02 6.31
CA ASP A 256 28.76 -18.31 7.54
C ASP A 256 29.76 -19.47 7.41
N GLU A 257 29.59 -20.37 6.43
CA GLU A 257 30.58 -21.43 6.13
C GLU A 257 31.85 -20.92 5.41
N LYS A 258 31.92 -19.63 5.06
CA LYS A 258 33.10 -19.00 4.43
C LYS A 258 33.99 -18.21 5.40
N ARG A 259 33.83 -18.37 6.72
CA ARG A 259 34.83 -17.86 7.67
C ARG A 259 36.02 -18.82 7.70
N PRO A 260 37.24 -18.41 7.31
CA PRO A 260 38.41 -19.23 7.55
C PRO A 260 38.58 -19.40 9.06
N ASN A 261 38.76 -20.64 9.51
CA ASN A 261 39.24 -20.94 10.85
C ASN A 261 40.57 -20.20 11.05
N ILE A 262 40.56 -19.15 11.85
CA ILE A 262 41.78 -18.54 12.35
C ILE A 262 42.16 -19.33 13.60
N GLU A 263 42.96 -20.38 13.41
CA GLU A 263 43.82 -20.86 14.48
C GLU A 263 44.97 -19.85 14.62
N PHE A 264 45.07 -19.22 15.79
CA PHE A 264 46.23 -19.24 16.71
C PHE A 264 45.87 -18.46 17.98
#